data_AF-A0A060YXZ3-F1
#
_entry.id   AF-A0A060YXZ3-F1
#
_cell.length_a   1.000
_cell.length_b   1.000
_cell.length_c   1.000
_cell.angle_alpha   90.00
_cell.angle_beta   90.00
_cell.angle_gamma   90.00
#
_symmetry.space_group_name_H-M   'P 1'
#
loop_
_entity.id
_entity.type
_entity.pdbx_description
1 polymer ?
#
loop_
_entity_poly.entity_id
_entity_poly.type
_entity_poly.pdbx_seq_one_letter_code
_entity_poly.pdbx_strand_id
1 'polypeptide(L)'
;MCQRCLCLCDQKYSTWEPTKRELELLRHNPKRRKITTNCTIGLRGLINLGNTCFMNCIVQALTHTPLLRDFFLSDRHKCEMQSNSCLVCEMSQLFQEFYSGHRWPHIPFRLLHLVWTHARHLAGYEQQDAHEFLIAALDVLHRHCKGDTARKYRCPDLLLKYCGKVSLNLLINTQ
;
A
#
# COMPACT_ATOMS: atom_id res chain seq x y z
N MET A 1 17.21 17.94 -9.01
CA MET A 1 16.08 18.71 -8.46
C MET A 1 14.89 18.52 -9.39
N CYS A 2 13.86 17.78 -8.98
CA CYS A 2 12.69 17.50 -9.84
C CYS A 2 11.54 18.43 -9.43
N GLN A 3 11.34 19.49 -10.21
CA GLN A 3 10.14 20.33 -10.20
C GLN A 3 9.17 19.79 -11.24
N ARG A 4 7.98 19.33 -10.81
CA ARG A 4 6.69 19.44 -11.53
C ARG A 4 5.60 18.57 -10.87
N CYS A 5 5.19 18.94 -9.67
CA CYS A 5 3.86 18.60 -9.16
C CYS A 5 3.06 19.90 -9.05
N LEU A 6 2.22 20.21 -10.05
CA LEU A 6 1.14 21.18 -9.95
C LEU A 6 0.04 20.83 -10.97
N CYS A 7 -1.16 20.59 -10.40
CA CYS A 7 -2.50 20.81 -10.96
C CYS A 7 -2.91 20.18 -12.30
N LEU A 8 -3.76 19.14 -12.27
CA LEU A 8 -4.79 18.87 -13.29
C LEU A 8 -5.99 18.16 -12.65
N CYS A 9 -7.01 18.91 -12.26
CA CYS A 9 -8.29 18.37 -11.80
C CYS A 9 -9.42 19.20 -12.43
N ASP A 10 -9.49 19.25 -13.77
CA ASP A 10 -10.69 19.71 -14.48
C ASP A 10 -10.75 19.38 -15.99
N GLN A 11 -10.08 18.32 -16.46
CA GLN A 11 -10.17 17.95 -17.88
C GLN A 11 -11.08 16.72 -18.05
N LYS A 12 -12.13 16.88 -18.87
CA LYS A 12 -12.95 15.77 -19.37
C LYS A 12 -12.03 14.71 -19.98
N TYR A 13 -12.18 13.47 -19.54
CA TYR A 13 -11.45 12.33 -20.09
C TYR A 13 -11.74 12.23 -21.59
N SER A 14 -10.70 12.36 -22.39
CA SER A 14 -10.72 12.00 -23.81
C SER A 14 -9.98 10.69 -23.98
N THR A 15 -10.54 9.77 -24.76
CA THR A 15 -9.85 8.54 -25.18
C THR A 15 -8.49 8.93 -25.77
N TRP A 16 -7.43 8.31 -25.24
CA TRP A 16 -6.08 8.58 -25.73
C TRP A 16 -5.94 8.00 -27.14
N GLU A 17 -5.68 8.88 -28.11
CA GLU A 17 -5.42 8.54 -29.50
C GLU A 17 -3.96 8.92 -29.80
N PRO A 18 -3.08 7.96 -30.14
CA PRO A 18 -1.67 8.27 -30.35
C PRO A 18 -1.47 9.13 -31.60
N THR A 19 -0.67 10.18 -31.44
CA THR A 19 -0.19 10.98 -32.57
C THR A 19 0.73 10.15 -33.47
N LYS A 20 0.92 10.59 -34.73
CA LYS A 20 1.82 9.91 -35.68
C LYS A 20 3.24 9.71 -35.13
N ARG A 21 3.73 10.69 -34.36
CA ARG A 21 5.04 10.62 -33.69
C ARG A 21 5.09 9.57 -32.59
N GLU A 22 4.01 9.41 -31.82
CA GLU A 22 3.91 8.38 -30.78
C GLU A 22 3.79 6.98 -31.39
N LEU A 23 3.05 6.83 -32.49
CA LEU A 23 2.99 5.59 -33.27
C LEU A 23 4.37 5.17 -33.79
N GLU A 24 5.15 6.11 -34.33
CA GLU A 24 6.54 5.83 -34.75
C GLU A 24 7.42 5.39 -33.58
N LEU A 25 7.33 6.07 -32.43
CA LEU A 25 8.09 5.71 -31.23
C LEU A 25 7.73 4.31 -30.70
N LEU A 26 6.44 3.96 -30.72
CA LEU A 26 5.94 2.63 -30.33
C LEU A 26 6.41 1.54 -31.31
N ARG A 27 6.44 1.84 -32.61
CA ARG A 27 6.97 0.95 -33.64
C ARG A 27 8.49 0.77 -33.56
N HIS A 28 9.23 1.80 -33.17
CA HIS A 28 10.68 1.76 -33.00
C HIS A 28 11.14 1.14 -31.67
N ASN A 29 10.28 1.06 -30.66
CA ASN A 29 10.53 0.33 -29.39
C ASN A 29 9.52 -0.83 -29.19
N PRO A 30 9.54 -1.86 -30.05
CA PRO A 30 8.59 -2.98 -29.95
C PRO A 30 8.81 -3.85 -28.70
N LYS A 31 9.99 -3.73 -28.04
CA LYS A 31 10.32 -4.48 -26.84
C LYS A 31 10.12 -3.60 -25.62
N ARG A 32 9.04 -3.91 -24.89
CA ARG A 32 8.80 -3.75 -23.43
C ARG A 32 9.83 -2.91 -22.68
N ARG A 33 9.34 -1.97 -21.85
CA ARG A 33 10.07 -1.35 -20.72
C ARG A 33 11.20 -2.26 -20.25
N LYS A 34 12.45 -1.85 -20.47
CA LYS A 34 13.63 -2.61 -20.07
C LYS A 34 13.55 -2.80 -18.55
N ILE A 35 13.13 -3.99 -18.10
CA ILE A 35 13.07 -4.33 -16.68
C ILE A 35 14.53 -4.35 -16.23
N THR A 36 14.97 -3.25 -15.60
CA THR A 36 16.28 -3.24 -14.93
C THR A 36 16.16 -4.06 -13.65
N THR A 37 17.28 -4.50 -13.08
CA THR A 37 17.30 -5.22 -11.80
C THR A 37 16.52 -4.46 -10.70
N ASN A 38 16.58 -3.13 -10.73
CA ASN A 38 15.89 -2.25 -9.78
C ASN A 38 14.39 -2.06 -10.08
N CYS A 39 13.93 -2.34 -11.30
CA CYS A 39 12.50 -2.29 -11.65
C CYS A 39 11.67 -3.37 -10.92
N THR A 40 12.33 -4.32 -10.23
CA THR A 40 11.69 -5.38 -9.46
C THR A 40 11.65 -5.14 -7.96
N ILE A 41 12.24 -4.04 -7.46
CA ILE A 41 12.25 -3.72 -6.03
C ILE A 41 10.81 -3.43 -5.57
N GLY A 42 10.39 -4.05 -4.47
CA GLY A 42 9.01 -4.01 -4.00
C GLY A 42 8.13 -5.11 -4.57
N LEU A 43 8.47 -5.73 -5.71
CA LEU A 43 7.67 -6.81 -6.30
C LEU A 43 7.94 -8.12 -5.56
N ARG A 44 7.17 -8.36 -4.50
CA ARG A 44 7.32 -9.52 -3.60
C ARG A 44 5.97 -10.16 -3.32
N GLY A 45 5.90 -11.49 -3.43
CA GLY A 45 4.69 -12.25 -3.10
C GLY A 45 4.47 -12.40 -1.60
N LEU A 46 3.24 -12.72 -1.20
CA LEU A 46 2.86 -13.07 0.17
C LEU A 46 2.41 -14.53 0.23
N ILE A 47 2.88 -15.26 1.23
CA ILE A 47 2.41 -16.63 1.49
C ILE A 47 0.99 -16.56 2.06
N ASN A 48 0.09 -17.41 1.56
CA ASN A 48 -1.25 -17.59 2.13
C ASN A 48 -1.15 -18.49 3.36
N LEU A 49 -1.68 -18.03 4.50
CA LEU A 49 -1.59 -18.73 5.79
C LEU A 49 -2.87 -19.51 6.14
N GLY A 50 -3.70 -19.78 5.13
CA GLY A 50 -5.01 -20.42 5.26
C GLY A 50 -6.12 -19.38 5.12
N ASN A 51 -6.79 -19.36 3.96
CA ASN A 51 -7.86 -18.41 3.65
C ASN A 51 -7.50 -16.91 3.81
N THR A 52 -6.22 -16.54 3.85
CA THR A 52 -5.78 -15.15 4.04
C THR A 52 -5.58 -14.36 2.75
N CYS A 53 -6.22 -14.78 1.64
CA CYS A 53 -6.07 -14.10 0.35
C CYS A 53 -6.63 -12.66 0.38
N PHE A 54 -7.70 -12.42 1.14
CA PHE A 54 -8.28 -11.10 1.38
C PHE A 54 -7.26 -10.14 2.04
N MET A 55 -6.48 -10.63 3.01
CA MET A 55 -5.41 -9.84 3.63
C MET A 55 -4.30 -9.59 2.61
N ASN A 56 -3.86 -10.64 1.90
CA ASN A 56 -2.75 -10.53 0.97
C ASN A 56 -3.02 -9.51 -0.14
N CYS A 57 -4.23 -9.48 -0.72
CA CYS A 57 -4.54 -8.51 -1.77
C CYS A 57 -4.55 -7.06 -1.25
N ILE A 58 -5.08 -6.82 -0.05
CA ILE A 58 -5.08 -5.50 0.59
C ILE A 58 -3.65 -5.05 0.93
N VAL A 59 -2.85 -5.94 1.51
CA VAL A 59 -1.45 -5.63 1.83
C VAL A 59 -0.68 -5.24 0.57
N GLN A 60 -0.83 -5.98 -0.54
CA GLN A 60 -0.20 -5.64 -1.81
C GLN A 60 -0.65 -4.26 -2.32
N ALA A 61 -1.94 -3.94 -2.22
CA ALA A 61 -2.45 -2.62 -2.61
C ALA A 61 -1.85 -1.48 -1.76
N LEU A 62 -1.72 -1.69 -0.45
CA LEU A 62 -1.13 -0.71 0.45
C LEU A 62 0.38 -0.55 0.21
N THR A 63 1.14 -1.64 0.08
CA THR A 63 2.60 -1.60 -0.10
C THR A 63 3.01 -0.91 -1.41
N HIS A 64 2.16 -1.03 -2.44
CA HIS A 64 2.38 -0.42 -3.74
C HIS A 64 1.77 0.97 -3.91
N THR A 65 1.12 1.53 -2.88
CA THR A 65 0.66 2.91 -2.89
C THR A 65 1.83 3.86 -2.58
N PRO A 66 2.30 4.70 -3.53
CA PRO A 66 3.54 5.48 -3.36
C PRO A 66 3.58 6.36 -2.11
N LEU A 67 2.46 6.97 -1.75
CA LEU A 67 2.38 7.84 -0.57
C LEU A 67 2.54 7.05 0.74
N LEU A 68 1.97 5.85 0.82
CA LEU A 68 2.12 4.98 1.98
C LEU A 68 3.55 4.45 2.05
N ARG A 69 4.10 4.02 0.91
CA ARG A 69 5.51 3.61 0.81
C ARG A 69 6.45 4.69 1.32
N ASP A 70 6.32 5.91 0.81
CA ASP A 70 7.23 6.99 1.18
C ASP A 70 7.05 7.36 2.67
N PHE A 71 5.84 7.25 3.22
CA PHE A 71 5.58 7.43 4.65
C PHE A 71 6.28 6.36 5.51
N PHE A 72 6.00 5.08 5.26
CA PHE A 72 6.52 3.97 6.06
C PHE A 72 8.04 3.77 5.91
N LEU A 73 8.61 4.08 4.75
CA LEU A 73 10.07 4.06 4.56
C LEU A 73 10.79 5.29 5.14
N SER A 74 10.06 6.35 5.50
CA SER A 74 10.67 7.54 6.12
C SER A 74 10.90 7.42 7.64
N ASP A 75 10.51 6.28 8.23
CA ASP A 75 10.70 5.92 9.65
C ASP A 75 10.30 7.03 10.64
N ARG A 76 9.17 7.69 10.37
CA ARG A 76 8.69 8.82 11.18
C ARG A 76 7.81 8.42 12.35
N HIS A 77 7.50 7.13 12.49
CA HIS A 77 6.65 6.65 13.58
C HIS A 77 7.48 6.45 14.85
N LYS A 78 7.27 7.33 15.84
CA LYS A 78 7.77 7.12 17.20
C LYS A 78 6.75 6.28 17.95
N CYS A 79 7.10 5.02 18.22
CA CYS A 79 6.22 4.10 18.93
C CYS A 79 6.33 4.32 20.45
N GLU A 80 5.21 4.65 21.09
CA GLU A 80 5.09 4.68 22.56
C GLU A 80 4.51 3.36 23.11
N MET A 81 4.08 2.47 22.23
CA MET A 81 3.58 1.13 22.57
C MET A 81 4.75 0.14 22.61
N GLN A 82 4.51 -1.04 23.19
CA GLN A 82 5.44 -2.16 22.98
C GLN A 82 5.53 -2.44 21.48
N SER A 83 6.75 -2.48 20.93
CA SER A 83 6.98 -2.60 19.47
C SER A 83 6.24 -3.76 18.84
N ASN A 84 6.07 -4.86 19.59
CA ASN A 84 5.44 -6.10 19.13
C ASN A 84 3.91 -6.07 19.16
N SER A 85 3.28 -4.98 19.61
CA SER A 85 1.82 -4.80 19.61
C SER A 85 1.35 -3.66 18.69
N CYS A 86 2.30 -2.92 18.08
CA CYS A 86 2.01 -1.78 17.22
C CYS A 86 1.93 -2.17 15.74
N LEU A 87 0.73 -2.06 15.17
CA LEU A 87 0.50 -2.29 13.75
C LEU A 87 1.30 -1.35 12.83
N VAL A 88 1.55 -0.10 13.25
CA VAL A 88 2.34 0.85 12.44
C VAL A 88 3.79 0.40 12.34
N CYS A 89 4.37 -0.11 13.45
CA CYS A 89 5.71 -0.68 13.45
C CYS A 89 5.81 -1.92 12.55
N GLU A 90 4.82 -2.81 12.63
CA GLU A 90 4.78 -4.00 11.78
C GLU A 90 4.66 -3.62 10.30
N MET A 91 3.81 -2.64 9.96
CA MET A 91 3.74 -2.14 8.59
C MET A 91 5.07 -1.51 8.15
N SER A 92 5.73 -0.70 8.97
CA SER A 92 7.07 -0.16 8.65
C SER A 92 8.07 -1.27 8.32
N GLN A 93 8.12 -2.33 9.14
CA GLN A 93 8.98 -3.50 8.89
C GLN A 93 8.61 -4.21 7.59
N LEU A 94 7.31 -4.40 7.32
CA LEU A 94 6.82 -5.00 6.09
C LEU A 94 7.24 -4.21 4.84
N PHE A 95 7.14 -2.88 4.87
CA PHE A 95 7.62 -2.03 3.78
C PHE A 95 9.13 -2.16 3.59
N GLN A 96 9.92 -2.15 4.66
CA GLN A 96 11.37 -2.37 4.57
C GLN A 96 11.69 -3.74 3.95
N GLU A 97 10.97 -4.79 4.37
CA GLU A 97 11.09 -6.14 3.82
C GLU A 97 10.75 -6.23 2.33
N PHE A 98 9.68 -5.56 1.88
CA PHE A 98 9.31 -5.50 0.46
C PHE A 98 10.36 -4.78 -0.40
N TYR A 99 10.91 -3.69 0.14
CA TYR A 99 11.85 -2.82 -0.59
C TYR A 99 13.33 -3.13 -0.32
N SER A 100 13.63 -4.18 0.44
CA SER A 100 14.99 -4.66 0.76
C SER A 100 15.75 -5.27 -0.43
N GLY A 101 15.04 -5.63 -1.51
CA GLY A 101 15.59 -6.35 -2.66
C GLY A 101 15.46 -7.87 -2.60
N HIS A 102 14.97 -8.42 -1.48
CA HIS A 102 14.64 -9.85 -1.36
C HIS A 102 13.46 -10.23 -2.25
N ARG A 103 13.57 -11.38 -2.93
CA ARG A 103 12.55 -11.87 -3.88
C ARG A 103 11.70 -13.04 -3.37
N TRP A 104 12.12 -13.67 -2.27
CA TRP A 104 11.38 -14.78 -1.68
C TRP A 104 10.03 -14.32 -1.13
N PRO A 105 8.96 -15.11 -1.25
CA PRO A 105 7.67 -14.75 -0.69
C PRO A 105 7.79 -14.39 0.81
N HIS A 106 7.10 -13.33 1.23
CA HIS A 106 7.07 -12.89 2.63
C HIS A 106 5.95 -13.62 3.39
N ILE A 107 6.17 -13.92 4.67
CA ILE A 107 5.22 -14.60 5.56
C ILE A 107 4.63 -13.56 6.53
N PRO A 108 3.41 -13.04 6.28
CA PRO A 108 2.83 -11.95 7.07
C PRO A 108 2.15 -12.44 8.37
N PHE A 109 2.78 -13.37 9.11
CA PHE A 109 2.13 -13.99 10.28
C PHE A 109 1.96 -13.00 11.45
N ARG A 110 2.93 -12.10 11.66
CA ARG A 110 2.85 -11.06 12.69
C ARG A 110 1.75 -10.05 12.38
N LEU A 111 1.65 -9.63 11.12
CA LEU A 111 0.57 -8.76 10.65
C LEU A 111 -0.80 -9.39 10.92
N LEU A 112 -0.98 -10.65 10.53
CA LEU A 112 -2.23 -11.39 10.77
C LEU A 112 -2.57 -11.44 12.26
N HIS A 113 -1.60 -11.82 13.10
CA HIS A 113 -1.76 -11.91 14.54
C HIS A 113 -2.15 -10.55 15.17
N LEU A 114 -1.51 -9.47 14.75
CA LEU A 114 -1.83 -8.12 15.22
C LEU A 114 -3.24 -7.69 14.83
N VAL A 115 -3.64 -7.92 13.59
CA VAL A 115 -5.01 -7.59 13.15
C VAL A 115 -6.03 -8.41 13.93
N TRP A 116 -5.84 -9.72 14.09
CA TRP A 116 -6.75 -10.56 14.88
C TRP A 116 -6.86 -10.13 16.34
N THR A 117 -5.75 -9.67 16.93
CA THR A 117 -5.74 -9.17 18.31
C THR A 117 -6.56 -7.88 18.46
N HIS A 118 -6.47 -6.98 17.48
CA HIS A 118 -7.07 -5.65 17.54
C HIS A 118 -8.43 -5.52 16.82
N ALA A 119 -8.80 -6.50 16.00
CA ALA A 119 -10.04 -6.61 15.25
C ALA A 119 -10.57 -8.05 15.36
N ARG A 120 -11.00 -8.44 16.56
CA ARG A 120 -11.36 -9.83 16.90
C ARG A 120 -12.47 -10.45 16.05
N HIS A 121 -13.35 -9.65 15.44
CA HIS A 121 -14.38 -10.15 14.54
C HIS A 121 -13.81 -10.76 13.25
N LEU A 122 -12.59 -10.39 12.85
CA LEU A 122 -11.87 -10.95 11.71
C LEU A 122 -10.97 -12.14 12.09
N ALA A 123 -10.94 -12.52 13.37
CA ALA A 123 -10.08 -13.58 13.86
C ALA A 123 -10.68 -14.95 13.55
N GLY A 124 -9.89 -15.83 12.94
CA GLY A 124 -10.31 -17.18 12.57
C GLY A 124 -9.76 -17.61 11.21
N TYR A 125 -9.94 -18.89 10.87
CA TYR A 125 -9.45 -19.47 9.62
C TYR A 125 -10.45 -19.34 8.45
N GLU A 126 -11.53 -18.58 8.63
CA GLU A 126 -12.55 -18.35 7.61
C GLU A 126 -12.13 -17.23 6.65
N GLN A 127 -12.65 -17.30 5.42
CA GLN A 127 -12.48 -16.20 4.46
C GLN A 127 -13.26 -14.97 4.94
N GLN A 128 -12.66 -13.79 4.76
CA GLN A 128 -13.27 -12.52 5.15
C GLN A 128 -13.44 -11.62 3.93
N ASP A 129 -14.33 -10.64 4.05
CA ASP A 129 -14.47 -9.58 3.07
C ASP A 129 -13.21 -8.68 3.10
N ALA A 130 -12.60 -8.45 1.93
CA ALA A 130 -11.37 -7.68 1.82
C ALA A 130 -11.57 -6.19 2.18
N HIS A 131 -12.75 -5.64 1.90
CA HIS A 131 -13.09 -4.26 2.25
C HIS A 131 -13.31 -4.12 3.76
N GLU A 132 -13.95 -5.10 4.41
CA GLU A 132 -14.04 -5.13 5.88
C GLU A 132 -12.66 -5.20 6.54
N PHE A 133 -11.78 -6.07 6.04
CA PHE A 133 -10.39 -6.14 6.49
C PHE A 133 -9.66 -4.80 6.32
N LEU A 134 -9.81 -4.14 5.16
CA LEU A 134 -9.18 -2.85 4.91
C LEU A 134 -9.63 -1.79 5.92
N ILE A 135 -10.94 -1.68 6.18
CA ILE A 135 -11.48 -0.74 7.16
C ILE A 135 -10.90 -1.02 8.55
N ALA A 136 -10.93 -2.29 8.98
CA ALA A 136 -10.42 -2.67 10.29
C ALA A 136 -8.92 -2.39 10.44
N ALA A 137 -8.11 -2.76 9.44
CA ALA A 137 -6.67 -2.51 9.45
C ALA A 137 -6.35 -1.00 9.53
N LEU A 138 -7.10 -0.17 8.81
CA LEU A 138 -6.93 1.28 8.84
C LEU A 138 -7.37 1.92 10.16
N ASP A 139 -8.44 1.43 10.77
CA ASP A 139 -8.84 1.87 12.12
C ASP A 139 -7.74 1.56 13.14
N VAL A 140 -7.17 0.36 13.11
CA VAL A 140 -6.06 -0.04 13.99
C VAL A 140 -4.82 0.82 13.73
N LEU A 141 -4.46 1.06 12.46
CA LEU A 141 -3.35 1.95 12.11
C LEU A 141 -3.59 3.38 12.62
N HIS A 142 -4.80 3.90 12.44
CA HIS A 142 -5.18 5.22 12.92
C HIS A 142 -5.02 5.33 14.44
N ARG A 143 -5.51 4.34 15.20
CA ARG A 143 -5.36 4.30 16.66
C ARG A 143 -3.90 4.26 17.11
N HIS A 144 -3.07 3.42 16.47
CA HIS A 144 -1.66 3.29 16.81
C HIS A 144 -0.78 4.45 16.33
N CYS A 145 -1.29 5.33 15.46
CA CYS A 145 -0.63 6.57 15.08
C CYS A 145 -0.90 7.76 16.03
N LYS A 146 -1.80 7.62 17.02
CA LYS A 146 -2.14 8.69 17.98
C LYS A 146 -1.05 8.81 19.06
N GLY A 147 0.04 9.51 18.74
CA GLY A 147 1.09 9.88 19.70
C GLY A 147 1.83 11.18 19.37
N ASP A 148 1.69 11.74 18.16
CA ASP A 148 2.49 12.90 17.73
C ASP A 148 1.58 14.12 17.46
N THR A 149 1.09 14.75 18.53
CA THR A 149 0.24 15.96 18.48
C THR A 149 0.97 17.22 18.01
N ALA A 150 2.29 17.15 17.77
CA ALA A 150 3.15 18.31 17.54
C ALA A 150 3.54 18.57 16.07
N ARG A 151 3.15 17.74 15.08
CA ARG A 151 3.62 17.89 13.69
C ARG A 151 2.51 17.96 12.64
N LYS A 152 2.69 18.93 11.72
CA LYS A 152 1.76 19.37 10.66
C LYS A 152 1.41 18.31 9.58
N TYR A 153 2.07 17.15 9.61
CA TYR A 153 1.86 16.02 8.68
C TYR A 153 1.38 14.80 9.48
N ARG A 154 0.08 14.76 9.75
CA ARG A 154 -0.55 13.67 10.52
C ARG A 154 -0.55 12.37 9.71
N CYS A 155 -0.07 11.29 10.32
CA CYS A 155 -0.37 9.91 9.89
C CYS A 155 -1.90 9.70 9.64
N PRO A 156 -2.80 10.25 10.50
CA PRO A 156 -4.24 10.27 10.23
C PRO A 156 -4.70 10.98 8.95
N ASP A 157 -4.11 12.12 8.59
CA ASP A 157 -4.63 12.96 7.50
C ASP A 157 -4.27 12.41 6.12
N LEU A 158 -3.15 11.68 6.00
CA LEU A 158 -2.82 10.92 4.79
C LEU A 158 -3.64 9.63 4.69
N LEU A 159 -3.89 8.91 5.79
CA LEU A 159 -4.64 7.66 5.72
C LEU A 159 -6.13 7.89 5.44
N LEU A 160 -6.81 8.84 6.10
CA LEU A 160 -8.24 9.10 5.84
C LEU A 160 -8.50 9.79 4.49
N LYS A 161 -7.70 10.78 4.11
CA LYS A 161 -7.93 11.57 2.89
C LYS A 161 -7.64 10.77 1.61
N TYR A 162 -6.78 9.74 1.71
CA TYR A 162 -6.45 8.86 0.60
C TYR A 162 -7.15 7.50 0.67
N CYS A 163 -7.56 7.00 1.83
CA CYS A 163 -8.38 5.79 1.91
C CYS A 163 -9.72 5.97 1.16
N GLY A 164 -10.34 7.14 1.23
CA GLY A 164 -11.50 7.46 0.36
C GLY A 164 -11.21 7.33 -1.14
N LYS A 165 -9.95 7.52 -1.58
CA LYS A 165 -9.50 7.28 -2.96
C LYS A 165 -9.00 5.85 -3.21
N VAL A 166 -8.47 5.16 -2.20
CA VAL A 166 -8.02 3.76 -2.29
C VAL A 166 -9.23 2.83 -2.34
N SER A 167 -10.25 3.03 -1.49
CA SER A 167 -11.54 2.34 -1.60
C SER A 167 -12.20 2.58 -2.95
N LEU A 168 -12.17 3.81 -3.47
CA LEU A 168 -12.71 4.10 -4.81
C LEU A 168 -11.92 3.38 -5.92
N ASN A 169 -10.59 3.36 -5.88
CA ASN A 169 -9.77 2.70 -6.91
C ASN A 169 -9.78 1.15 -6.81
N LEU A 170 -9.94 0.58 -5.61
CA LEU A 170 -10.13 -0.87 -5.44
C LEU A 170 -11.54 -1.30 -5.88
N LEU A 171 -12.58 -0.50 -5.60
CA LEU A 171 -13.95 -0.78 -6.06
C LEU A 171 -14.13 -0.60 -7.58
N ILE A 172 -13.43 0.36 -8.20
CA ILE A 172 -13.53 0.62 -9.65
C ILE A 172 -12.80 -0.45 -10.50
N ASN A 173 -11.82 -1.17 -9.95
CA ASN A 173 -11.01 -2.15 -10.71
C ASN A 173 -11.38 -3.62 -10.46
N THR A 174 -12.48 -3.91 -9.73
CA THR A 174 -12.99 -5.27 -9.50
C THR A 174 -14.41 -5.48 -10.06
N GLN A 175 -14.87 -4.64 -11.00
CA GLN A 175 -16.04 -4.92 -11.85
C GLN A 175 -15.65 -4.87 -13.32
#